data_AF-A0A1Y4KA86-F1
#
_entry.id   AF-A0A1Y4KA86-F1
#
_cell.length_a   1.000
_cell.length_b   1.000
_cell.length_c   1.000
_cell.angle_alpha   90.00
_cell.angle_beta   90.00
_cell.angle_gamma   90.00
#
_symmetry.space_group_name_H-M   'P 1'
#
loop_
_entity.id
_entity.type
_entity.pdbx_description
1 polymer ?
#
loop_
_entity_poly.entity_id
_entity_poly.type
_entity_poly.pdbx_seq_one_letter_code
_entity_poly.pdbx_strand_id
1 'polypeptide(L)'
;MGHARRKKGGEKNVRKKERERLKDFHRGEDGTFSYAGDHVRLVGALGPSELLRALWAAFAVAALAAAVAGAVNPAGLTGCPYVVMPYMLQLVALVSVAWALGRLTVALRGAAGGRVRVYVRDETVGSLPGRCALAIGLALVAAAGEVVFLATGGAAPAAAEFALLACEALCCVALVALRRSARAAEWEGA
;
A
#
# COMPACT_ATOMS: atom_id res chain seq x y z
N MET A 1 11.51 14.19 -29.88
CA MET A 1 12.41 15.00 -29.01
C MET A 1 11.79 15.49 -27.69
N GLY A 2 10.63 14.98 -27.22
CA GLY A 2 9.97 15.44 -25.98
C GLY A 2 10.34 14.69 -24.68
N HIS A 3 10.92 13.49 -24.76
CA HIS A 3 11.17 12.65 -23.58
C HIS A 3 12.40 13.07 -22.74
N ALA A 4 13.40 13.72 -23.33
CA ALA A 4 14.64 14.08 -22.64
C ALA A 4 14.49 15.30 -21.71
N ARG A 5 13.54 16.22 -21.98
CA ARG A 5 13.31 17.42 -21.17
C ARG A 5 12.57 17.11 -19.86
N ARG A 6 11.66 16.12 -19.86
CA ARG A 6 10.92 15.70 -18.65
C ARG A 6 11.81 15.00 -17.63
N LYS A 7 12.78 14.19 -18.08
CA LYS A 7 13.74 13.50 -17.19
C LYS A 7 14.64 14.47 -16.43
N LYS A 8 15.20 15.48 -17.14
CA LYS A 8 16.06 16.52 -16.53
C LYS A 8 15.34 17.40 -15.50
N GLY A 9 14.04 17.63 -15.65
CA GLY A 9 13.24 18.38 -14.67
C GLY A 9 12.99 17.60 -13.38
N GLY A 10 12.75 16.28 -13.50
CA GLY A 10 12.59 15.38 -12.35
C GLY A 10 13.86 15.26 -11.51
N GLU A 11 15.01 15.01 -12.14
CA GLU A 11 16.30 14.89 -11.42
C GLU A 11 16.70 16.15 -10.66
N LYS A 12 16.43 17.34 -11.22
CA LYS A 12 16.69 18.61 -10.52
C LYS A 12 15.84 18.75 -9.25
N ASN A 13 14.57 18.34 -9.30
CA ASN A 13 13.67 18.39 -8.16
C ASN A 13 14.02 17.34 -7.09
N VAL A 14 14.44 16.14 -7.50
CA VAL A 14 14.92 15.09 -6.58
C VAL A 14 16.18 15.56 -5.84
N ARG A 15 17.19 16.07 -6.57
CA ARG A 15 18.42 16.60 -5.97
C ARG A 15 18.18 17.80 -5.06
N LYS A 16 17.16 18.62 -5.34
CA LYS A 16 16.78 19.75 -4.49
C LYS A 16 16.18 19.27 -3.16
N LYS A 17 15.25 18.31 -3.20
CA LYS A 17 14.66 17.69 -2.00
C LYS A 17 15.70 16.95 -1.16
N GLU A 18 16.64 16.27 -1.80
CA GLU A 18 17.74 15.57 -1.12
C GLU A 18 18.68 16.55 -0.40
N ARG A 19 18.98 17.70 -1.03
CA ARG A 19 19.76 18.78 -0.40
C ARG A 19 19.04 19.44 0.77
N GLU A 20 17.72 19.61 0.71
CA GLU A 20 16.94 20.07 1.87
C GLU A 20 17.01 19.06 3.01
N ARG A 21 16.84 17.76 2.72
CA ARG A 21 16.92 16.70 3.74
C ARG A 21 18.26 16.63 4.45
N LEU A 22 19.35 16.92 3.74
CA LEU A 22 20.70 16.91 4.30
C LEU A 22 20.99 18.12 5.22
N LYS A 23 20.22 19.21 5.10
CA LYS A 23 20.42 20.41 5.94
C LYS A 23 19.96 20.19 7.38
N ASP A 24 19.03 19.27 7.61
CA ASP A 24 18.52 18.94 8.94
C ASP A 24 19.49 18.06 9.76
N PHE A 25 20.60 17.62 9.16
CA PHE A 25 21.63 16.85 9.86
C PHE A 25 22.75 17.78 10.31
N HIS A 26 22.86 17.97 11.61
CA HIS A 26 23.97 18.68 12.21
C HIS A 26 24.94 17.67 12.83
N ARG A 27 26.21 18.04 12.88
CA ARG A 27 27.22 17.27 13.60
C ARG A 27 27.30 17.85 15.01
N GLY A 28 27.03 17.03 16.02
CA GLY A 28 27.23 17.38 17.42
C GLY A 28 28.72 17.50 17.75
N GLU A 29 29.05 18.19 18.84
CA GLU A 29 30.43 18.49 19.26
C GLU A 29 31.23 17.22 19.58
N ASP A 30 30.55 16.14 19.92
CA ASP A 30 31.03 14.78 20.14
C ASP A 30 31.30 14.00 18.84
N GLY A 31 31.15 14.64 17.68
CA GLY A 31 31.43 14.06 16.36
C GLY A 31 30.31 13.20 15.79
N THR A 32 29.24 12.97 16.56
CA THR A 32 28.03 12.23 16.20
C THR A 32 27.11 13.08 15.31
N PHE A 33 26.59 12.53 14.22
CA PHE A 33 25.58 13.21 13.40
C PHE A 33 24.20 13.16 14.09
N SER A 34 23.71 14.31 14.57
CA SER A 34 22.39 14.49 15.16
C SER A 34 21.42 15.07 14.13
N TYR A 35 20.20 14.52 14.09
CA TYR A 35 19.13 15.02 13.22
C TYR A 35 18.29 16.04 13.99
N ALA A 36 18.29 17.29 13.53
CA ALA A 36 17.56 18.41 14.12
C ALA A 36 16.24 18.72 13.39
N GLY A 37 15.79 17.84 12.48
CA GLY A 37 14.52 18.04 11.77
C GLY A 37 13.30 17.72 12.63
N ASP A 38 12.14 18.23 12.18
CA ASP A 38 10.87 18.07 12.87
C ASP A 38 10.49 16.59 13.05
N HIS A 39 9.98 16.29 14.25
CA HIS A 39 9.39 15.01 14.56
C HIS A 39 7.88 15.19 14.54
N VAL A 40 7.15 14.27 13.90
CA VAL A 40 5.69 14.24 13.98
C VAL A 40 5.27 13.16 14.96
N ARG A 41 4.32 13.52 15.81
CA ARG A 41 3.62 12.58 16.67
C ARG A 41 2.30 12.20 16.01
N LEU A 42 1.94 10.93 16.08
CA LEU A 42 0.59 10.52 15.75
C LEU A 42 -0.35 11.14 16.79
N VAL A 43 -1.24 12.01 16.35
CA VAL A 43 -2.25 12.64 17.20
C VAL A 43 -3.58 12.23 16.62
N GLY A 44 -4.38 11.54 17.41
CA GLY A 44 -5.62 10.95 16.94
C GLY A 44 -6.23 10.07 18.03
N ALA A 45 -7.47 9.63 17.79
CA ALA A 45 -8.22 8.83 18.74
C ALA A 45 -7.60 7.44 19.01
N LEU A 46 -6.79 6.91 18.08
CA LEU A 46 -6.11 5.63 18.22
C LEU A 46 -4.62 5.82 18.50
N GLY A 47 -4.09 5.03 19.45
CA GLY A 47 -2.66 4.98 19.70
C GLY A 47 -1.86 4.40 18.52
N PRO A 48 -0.54 4.66 18.43
CA PRO A 48 0.32 4.13 17.37
C PRO A 48 0.22 2.61 17.17
N SER A 49 0.10 1.85 18.27
CA SER A 49 -0.02 0.40 18.25
C SER A 49 -1.41 -0.08 17.80
N GLU A 50 -2.45 0.71 18.01
CA GLU A 50 -3.83 0.41 17.60
C GLU A 50 -4.01 0.68 16.12
N LEU A 51 -3.51 1.82 15.63
CA LEU A 51 -3.48 2.11 14.19
C LEU A 51 -2.73 1.01 13.43
N LEU A 52 -1.55 0.61 13.91
CA LEU A 52 -0.80 -0.48 13.29
C LEU A 52 -1.58 -1.79 13.30
N ARG A 53 -2.21 -2.15 14.41
CA ARG A 53 -3.05 -3.35 14.49
C ARG A 53 -4.20 -3.28 13.49
N ALA A 54 -4.89 -2.15 13.36
CA ALA A 54 -5.97 -1.97 12.41
C ALA A 54 -5.50 -2.09 10.95
N LEU A 55 -4.36 -1.47 10.62
CA LEU A 55 -3.76 -1.55 9.28
C LEU A 55 -3.33 -2.99 8.93
N TRP A 56 -2.66 -3.68 9.86
CA TRP A 56 -2.26 -5.08 9.67
C TRP A 56 -3.46 -6.01 9.59
N ALA A 57 -4.51 -5.79 10.39
CA ALA A 57 -5.74 -6.57 10.32
C ALA A 57 -6.41 -6.40 8.96
N ALA A 58 -6.57 -5.17 8.47
CA ALA A 58 -7.14 -4.91 7.15
C ALA A 58 -6.29 -5.53 6.02
N PHE A 59 -4.96 -5.46 6.12
CA PHE A 59 -4.07 -6.10 5.16
C PHE A 59 -4.20 -7.63 5.20
N ALA A 60 -4.26 -8.23 6.39
CA ALA A 60 -4.40 -9.66 6.57
C ALA A 60 -5.71 -10.18 5.96
N VAL A 61 -6.81 -9.45 6.13
CA VAL A 61 -8.10 -9.77 5.47
C VAL A 61 -7.95 -9.72 3.95
N ALA A 62 -7.32 -8.67 3.40
CA ALA A 62 -7.11 -8.55 1.97
C ALA A 62 -6.23 -9.68 1.40
N ALA A 63 -5.15 -10.03 2.11
CA ALA A 63 -4.22 -11.09 1.73
C ALA A 63 -4.86 -12.47 1.81
N LEU A 64 -5.66 -12.73 2.87
CA LEU A 64 -6.40 -13.97 3.02
C LEU A 64 -7.45 -14.13 1.92
N ALA A 65 -8.20 -13.07 1.62
CA ALA A 65 -9.19 -13.08 0.55
C ALA A 65 -8.55 -13.42 -0.80
N ALA A 66 -7.42 -12.79 -1.14
CA ALA A 66 -6.67 -13.13 -2.35
C ALA A 66 -6.20 -14.59 -2.32
N ALA A 67 -5.60 -15.07 -1.22
CA ALA A 67 -5.15 -16.46 -1.12
C ALA A 67 -6.29 -17.48 -1.31
N VAL A 68 -7.47 -17.21 -0.74
CA VAL A 68 -8.66 -18.05 -0.91
C VAL A 68 -9.14 -18.04 -2.36
N ALA A 69 -9.16 -16.88 -3.03
CA ALA A 69 -9.51 -16.78 -4.45
C ALA A 69 -8.63 -17.67 -5.32
N GLY A 70 -7.31 -17.68 -5.08
CA GLY A 70 -6.37 -18.55 -5.77
C GLY A 70 -6.56 -20.04 -5.43
N ALA A 71 -6.85 -20.37 -4.17
CA ALA A 71 -7.03 -21.75 -3.72
C ALA A 71 -8.30 -22.42 -4.28
N VAL A 72 -9.35 -21.62 -4.50
CA VAL A 72 -10.61 -22.06 -5.10
C VAL A 72 -10.45 -22.44 -6.58
N ASN A 73 -9.37 -21.95 -7.23
CA ASN A 73 -8.97 -22.25 -8.61
C ASN A 73 -10.13 -22.21 -9.64
N PRO A 74 -10.79 -21.05 -9.77
CA PRO A 74 -11.87 -20.81 -10.74
C PRO A 74 -11.43 -21.05 -12.19
N ALA A 75 -12.40 -21.36 -13.05
CA ALA A 75 -12.11 -21.61 -14.47
C ALA A 75 -11.59 -20.33 -15.15
N GLY A 76 -12.04 -19.16 -14.72
CA GLY A 76 -11.47 -17.87 -15.11
C GLY A 76 -9.95 -17.74 -14.84
N LEU A 77 -9.46 -18.27 -13.71
CA LEU A 77 -8.02 -18.24 -13.36
C LEU A 77 -7.17 -19.31 -14.07
N THR A 78 -7.78 -20.24 -14.81
CA THR A 78 -7.04 -21.28 -15.56
C THR A 78 -7.17 -21.11 -17.08
N GLY A 79 -8.28 -20.53 -17.54
CA GLY A 79 -8.59 -20.40 -18.97
C GLY A 79 -8.48 -18.99 -19.55
N CYS A 80 -8.41 -17.94 -18.73
CA CYS A 80 -8.53 -16.55 -19.22
C CYS A 80 -7.34 -15.66 -18.84
N PRO A 81 -6.45 -15.30 -19.80
CA PRO A 81 -5.26 -14.50 -19.50
C PRO A 81 -5.62 -13.09 -18.99
N TYR A 82 -6.76 -12.54 -19.40
CA TYR A 82 -7.24 -11.23 -18.95
C TYR A 82 -7.80 -11.23 -17.51
N VAL A 83 -8.00 -12.40 -16.87
CA VAL A 83 -8.34 -12.52 -15.43
C VAL A 83 -7.10 -12.87 -14.62
N VAL A 84 -6.27 -13.79 -15.13
CA VAL A 84 -5.04 -14.24 -14.44
C VAL A 84 -4.02 -13.12 -14.30
N MET A 85 -3.75 -12.37 -15.37
CA MET A 85 -2.75 -11.31 -15.34
C MET A 85 -3.04 -10.21 -14.31
N PRO A 86 -4.25 -9.61 -14.25
CA PRO A 86 -4.55 -8.62 -13.21
C PRO A 86 -4.52 -9.21 -11.81
N TYR A 87 -4.95 -10.45 -11.61
CA TYR A 87 -4.87 -11.14 -10.32
C TYR A 87 -3.40 -11.35 -9.86
N MET A 88 -2.52 -11.79 -10.75
CA MET A 88 -1.09 -11.95 -10.43
C MET A 88 -0.43 -10.60 -10.12
N LEU A 89 -0.76 -9.55 -10.88
CA LEU A 89 -0.30 -8.20 -10.60
C LEU A 89 -0.82 -7.69 -9.25
N GLN A 90 -2.04 -8.05 -8.86
CA GLN A 90 -2.61 -7.72 -7.56
C GLN A 90 -1.82 -8.38 -6.42
N LEU A 91 -1.39 -9.64 -6.57
CA LEU A 91 -0.52 -10.29 -5.56
C LEU A 91 0.81 -9.53 -5.39
N VAL A 92 1.42 -9.09 -6.50
CA VAL A 92 2.64 -8.27 -6.45
C VAL A 92 2.36 -6.93 -5.76
N ALA A 93 1.21 -6.30 -6.03
CA ALA A 93 0.79 -5.08 -5.37
C ALA A 93 0.58 -5.28 -3.85
N LEU A 94 0.00 -6.42 -3.43
CA LEU A 94 -0.16 -6.77 -2.01
C LEU A 94 1.20 -6.93 -1.30
N VAL A 95 2.18 -7.58 -1.94
CA VAL A 95 3.55 -7.65 -1.40
C VAL A 95 4.15 -6.24 -1.23
N SER A 96 3.91 -5.35 -2.18
CA SER A 96 4.34 -3.94 -2.08
C SER A 96 3.67 -3.20 -0.92
N VAL A 97 2.39 -3.48 -0.64
CA VAL A 97 1.67 -2.93 0.53
C VAL A 97 2.24 -3.50 1.82
N ALA A 98 2.48 -4.81 1.90
CA ALA A 98 3.10 -5.47 3.06
C ALA A 98 4.46 -4.85 3.40
N TRP A 99 5.29 -4.62 2.38
CA TRP A 99 6.60 -3.98 2.54
C TRP A 99 6.49 -2.56 3.11
N ALA A 100 5.57 -1.74 2.58
CA ALA A 100 5.33 -0.41 3.11
C ALA A 100 4.82 -0.45 4.56
N LEU A 101 3.95 -1.41 4.88
CA LEU A 101 3.40 -1.56 6.22
C LEU A 101 4.46 -2.05 7.22
N GLY A 102 5.35 -2.95 6.81
CA GLY A 102 6.53 -3.36 7.59
C GLY A 102 7.45 -2.19 7.89
N ARG A 103 7.76 -1.37 6.88
CA ARG A 103 8.54 -0.12 7.04
C ARG A 103 7.88 0.84 8.04
N LEU A 104 6.57 1.03 7.95
CA LEU A 104 5.81 1.86 8.88
C LEU A 104 5.85 1.30 10.31
N THR A 105 5.75 -0.01 10.46
CA THR A 105 5.79 -0.71 11.75
C THR A 105 7.13 -0.54 12.44
N VAL A 106 8.24 -0.72 11.70
CA VAL A 106 9.60 -0.52 12.24
C VAL A 106 9.81 0.93 12.66
N ALA A 107 9.37 1.87 11.82
CA ALA A 107 9.47 3.30 12.11
C ALA A 107 8.73 3.71 13.39
N LEU A 108 7.51 3.21 13.59
CA LEU A 108 6.69 3.52 14.75
C LEU A 108 7.14 2.78 16.02
N ARG A 109 7.64 1.55 15.91
CA ARG A 109 8.12 0.76 17.07
C ARG A 109 9.52 1.19 17.55
N GLY A 110 10.36 1.70 16.66
CA GLY A 110 11.68 2.23 17.00
C GLY A 110 11.67 3.66 17.56
N ALA A 111 10.54 4.36 17.48
CA ALA A 111 10.38 5.72 17.99
C ALA A 111 10.04 5.72 19.49
N ALA A 112 11.01 6.05 20.35
CA ALA A 112 10.75 6.27 21.76
C ALA A 112 9.74 7.42 21.95
N GLY A 113 8.51 7.08 22.38
CA GLY A 113 7.43 8.05 22.64
C GLY A 113 6.54 8.42 21.45
N GLY A 114 6.61 7.69 20.31
CA GLY A 114 5.72 7.91 19.16
C GLY A 114 6.11 9.09 18.26
N ARG A 115 7.35 9.58 18.38
CA ARG A 115 7.93 10.63 17.52
C ARG A 115 8.56 10.01 16.28
N VAL A 116 7.85 10.04 15.16
CA VAL A 116 8.36 9.57 13.87
C VAL A 116 8.92 10.77 13.10
N ARG A 117 10.11 10.64 12.52
CA ARG A 117 10.72 11.72 11.72
C ARG A 117 9.85 12.03 10.49
N VAL A 118 9.62 13.31 10.20
CA VAL A 118 8.70 13.78 9.14
C VAL A 118 8.99 13.14 7.78
N TYR A 119 10.26 12.95 7.41
CA TYR A 119 10.61 12.29 6.15
C TYR A 119 10.18 10.82 6.08
N VAL A 120 10.20 10.09 7.19
CA VAL A 120 9.74 8.69 7.23
C VAL A 120 8.23 8.63 7.09
N ARG A 121 7.51 9.59 7.69
CA ARG A 121 6.06 9.74 7.50
C ARG A 121 5.74 10.08 6.05
N ASP A 122 6.40 11.05 5.43
CA ASP A 122 6.09 11.46 4.06
C ASP A 122 6.46 10.40 3.01
N GLU A 123 7.57 9.68 3.17
CA GLU A 123 7.93 8.58 2.26
C GLU A 123 7.00 7.36 2.42
N THR A 124 6.56 7.06 3.64
CA THR A 124 5.82 5.81 3.93
C THR A 124 4.30 6.01 3.86
N VAL A 125 3.76 7.08 4.45
CA VAL A 125 2.33 7.44 4.39
C VAL A 125 1.96 8.03 3.03
N GLY A 126 2.89 8.70 2.33
CA GLY A 126 2.63 9.21 0.99
C GLY A 126 2.49 8.11 -0.07
N SER A 127 3.21 6.99 0.08
CA SER A 127 3.23 5.91 -0.91
C SER A 127 2.23 4.78 -0.65
N LEU A 128 1.81 4.55 0.60
CA LEU A 128 0.86 3.50 0.98
C LEU A 128 -0.52 3.62 0.29
N PRO A 129 -1.19 4.80 0.26
CA PRO A 129 -2.49 4.94 -0.38
C PRO A 129 -2.44 4.73 -1.89
N GLY A 130 -1.31 5.07 -2.53
CA GLY A 130 -1.08 4.83 -3.95
C GLY A 130 -0.95 3.33 -4.27
N ARG A 131 -0.21 2.58 -3.44
CA ARG A 131 -0.09 1.12 -3.57
C ARG A 131 -1.43 0.41 -3.37
N CYS A 132 -2.21 0.85 -2.39
CA CYS A 132 -3.56 0.34 -2.17
C CYS A 132 -4.49 0.66 -3.34
N ALA A 133 -4.41 1.86 -3.91
CA ALA A 133 -5.18 2.24 -5.10
C ALA A 133 -4.89 1.34 -6.29
N LEU A 134 -3.61 1.03 -6.51
CA LEU A 134 -3.18 0.12 -7.56
C LEU A 134 -3.73 -1.29 -7.34
N ALA A 135 -3.60 -1.82 -6.12
CA ALA A 135 -4.13 -3.15 -5.77
C ALA A 135 -5.66 -3.23 -5.93
N ILE A 136 -6.39 -2.20 -5.50
CA ILE A 136 -7.85 -2.09 -5.72
C ILE A 136 -8.17 -2.06 -7.22
N GLY A 137 -7.43 -1.28 -8.01
CA GLY A 137 -7.65 -1.20 -9.46
C GLY A 137 -7.45 -2.55 -10.14
N LEU A 138 -6.41 -3.29 -9.77
CA LEU A 138 -6.13 -4.61 -10.32
C LEU A 138 -7.20 -5.64 -9.92
N ALA A 139 -7.65 -5.62 -8.66
CA ALA A 139 -8.75 -6.45 -8.17
C ALA A 139 -10.06 -6.20 -8.94
N LEU A 140 -10.40 -4.93 -9.20
CA LEU A 140 -11.57 -4.57 -9.99
C LEU A 140 -11.46 -5.02 -11.45
N VAL A 141 -10.26 -4.95 -12.05
CA VAL A 141 -10.02 -5.44 -13.42
C VAL A 141 -10.16 -6.97 -13.47
N ALA A 142 -9.61 -7.69 -12.48
CA ALA A 142 -9.78 -9.15 -12.37
C ALA A 142 -11.26 -9.53 -12.22
N ALA A 143 -11.98 -8.88 -11.30
CA ALA A 143 -13.41 -9.10 -11.11
C ALA A 143 -14.24 -8.78 -12.37
N ALA A 144 -13.91 -7.70 -13.10
CA ALA A 144 -14.59 -7.37 -14.35
C ALA A 144 -14.34 -8.43 -15.43
N GLY A 145 -13.10 -8.95 -15.53
CA GLY A 145 -12.78 -10.05 -16.42
C GLY A 145 -13.56 -11.33 -16.10
N GLU A 146 -13.72 -11.64 -14.82
CA GLU A 146 -14.53 -12.78 -14.36
C GLU A 146 -16.02 -12.62 -14.71
N VAL A 147 -16.58 -11.40 -14.54
CA VAL A 147 -17.96 -11.10 -14.94
C VAL A 147 -18.15 -11.29 -16.45
N VAL A 148 -17.18 -10.89 -17.27
CA VAL A 148 -17.21 -11.12 -18.71
C VAL A 148 -17.17 -12.62 -19.02
N PHE A 149 -16.30 -13.38 -18.36
CA PHE A 149 -16.21 -14.83 -18.53
C PHE A 149 -17.56 -15.52 -18.26
N LEU A 150 -18.19 -15.19 -17.13
CA LEU A 150 -19.52 -15.68 -16.76
C LEU A 150 -20.60 -15.28 -17.78
N ALA A 151 -20.58 -14.02 -18.26
CA ALA A 151 -21.54 -13.53 -19.24
C ALA A 151 -21.42 -14.22 -20.61
N THR A 152 -20.21 -14.64 -20.98
CA THR A 152 -19.94 -15.35 -22.25
C THR A 152 -20.23 -16.86 -22.21
N GLY A 153 -20.81 -17.36 -21.11
CA GLY A 153 -21.15 -18.78 -20.98
C GLY A 153 -19.95 -19.68 -20.70
N GLY A 154 -18.86 -19.13 -20.15
CA GLY A 154 -17.80 -19.93 -19.54
C GLY A 154 -18.43 -20.92 -18.54
N ALA A 155 -18.02 -22.19 -18.64
CA ALA A 155 -18.50 -23.39 -17.93
C ALA A 155 -19.52 -23.18 -16.77
N ALA A 156 -20.59 -23.98 -16.76
CA ALA A 156 -21.69 -23.98 -15.79
C ALA A 156 -21.28 -23.51 -14.38
N PRO A 157 -22.06 -22.60 -13.74
CA PRO A 157 -21.61 -21.79 -12.62
C PRO A 157 -21.13 -22.64 -11.45
N ALA A 158 -19.82 -22.85 -11.41
CA ALA A 158 -19.17 -23.47 -10.28
C ALA A 158 -19.18 -22.43 -9.16
N ALA A 159 -19.52 -22.85 -7.94
CA ALA A 159 -19.39 -22.03 -6.74
C ALA A 159 -18.03 -21.29 -6.63
N ALA A 160 -17.02 -21.78 -7.36
CA ALA A 160 -15.72 -21.18 -7.54
C ALA A 160 -15.72 -19.76 -8.15
N GLU A 161 -16.46 -19.49 -9.23
CA GLU A 161 -16.43 -18.17 -9.89
C GLU A 161 -17.04 -17.10 -8.97
N PHE A 162 -18.16 -17.45 -8.32
CA PHE A 162 -18.80 -16.57 -7.33
C PHE A 162 -17.92 -16.38 -6.09
N ALA A 163 -17.21 -17.42 -5.65
CA ALA A 163 -16.26 -17.32 -4.55
C ALA A 163 -15.09 -16.39 -4.90
N LEU A 164 -14.58 -16.41 -6.14
CA LEU A 164 -13.57 -15.44 -6.59
C LEU A 164 -14.12 -14.02 -6.52
N LEU A 165 -15.31 -13.76 -7.07
CA LEU A 165 -15.93 -12.43 -7.03
C LEU A 165 -16.13 -11.93 -5.60
N ALA A 166 -16.59 -12.80 -4.70
CA ALA A 166 -16.76 -12.47 -3.29
C ALA A 166 -15.41 -12.17 -2.61
N CYS A 167 -14.37 -12.94 -2.92
CA CYS A 167 -13.02 -12.72 -2.39
C CYS A 167 -12.39 -11.42 -2.94
N GLU A 168 -12.56 -11.11 -4.22
CA GLU A 168 -12.07 -9.86 -4.81
C GLU A 168 -12.79 -8.64 -4.24
N ALA A 169 -14.12 -8.74 -4.04
CA ALA A 169 -14.89 -7.71 -3.37
C ALA A 169 -14.42 -7.49 -1.92
N LEU A 170 -14.21 -8.57 -1.17
CA LEU A 170 -13.69 -8.51 0.20
C LEU A 170 -12.28 -7.89 0.23
N CYS A 171 -11.41 -8.28 -0.70
CA CYS A 171 -10.08 -7.71 -0.86
C CYS A 171 -10.14 -6.19 -1.11
N CYS A 172 -11.00 -5.75 -2.03
CA CYS A 172 -11.24 -4.34 -2.31
C CYS A 172 -11.72 -3.58 -1.07
N VAL A 173 -12.73 -4.09 -0.36
CA VAL A 173 -13.27 -3.46 0.85
C VAL A 173 -12.19 -3.32 1.93
N ALA A 174 -11.40 -4.38 2.15
CA ALA A 174 -10.31 -4.38 3.10
C ALA A 174 -9.20 -3.38 2.73
N LEU A 175 -8.80 -3.30 1.46
CA LEU A 175 -7.81 -2.33 0.98
C LEU A 175 -8.33 -0.90 1.03
N VAL A 176 -9.62 -0.68 0.79
CA VAL A 176 -10.27 0.62 0.94
C VAL A 176 -10.30 1.03 2.41
N ALA A 177 -10.64 0.12 3.33
CA ALA A 177 -10.59 0.37 4.76
C ALA A 177 -9.16 0.73 5.19
N LEU A 178 -8.15 -0.05 4.78
CA LEU A 178 -6.75 0.22 5.04
C LEU A 178 -6.33 1.61 4.53
N ARG A 179 -6.70 1.93 3.28
CA ARG A 179 -6.42 3.23 2.66
C ARG A 179 -7.09 4.38 3.40
N ARG A 180 -8.33 4.20 3.89
CA ARG A 180 -9.05 5.19 4.69
C ARG A 180 -8.39 5.39 6.04
N SER A 181 -8.09 4.32 6.76
CA SER A 181 -7.39 4.37 8.05
C SER A 181 -6.02 5.04 7.94
N ALA A 182 -5.28 4.75 6.87
CA ALA A 182 -3.98 5.39 6.61
C ALA A 182 -4.10 6.89 6.31
N ARG A 183 -5.21 7.35 5.73
CA ARG A 183 -5.48 8.77 5.43
C ARG A 183 -6.08 9.54 6.60
N ALA A 184 -6.86 8.86 7.43
CA ALA A 184 -7.48 9.42 8.63
C ALA A 184 -6.50 9.53 9.80
N ALA A 185 -5.30 8.96 9.67
CA ALA A 185 -4.24 9.15 10.64
C ALA A 185 -3.80 10.63 10.62
N GLU A 186 -4.16 11.36 11.66
CA GLU A 186 -3.72 12.73 11.90
C GLU A 186 -2.31 12.71 12.54
N TRP A 187 -1.50 13.69 12.15
CA TRP A 187 -0.12 13.81 12.60
C TRP A 187 0.16 15.27 12.91
N GLU A 188 0.53 15.57 14.14
CA GLU A 188 0.96 16.91 14.55
C GLU A 188 2.49 16.96 14.62
N GLY A 189 3.06 18.12 14.25
CA GLY A 189 4.46 18.42 14.50
C GLY A 189 4.68 18.57 16.00
N ALA A 190 5.68 17.87 16.54
CA ALA A 190 6.08 17.93 17.94
C ALA A 190 7.08 19.04 18.20
#